data_AF-A0A2M7AGB2-F1
#
_entry.id   AF-A0A2M7AGB2-F1
#
_cell.length_a   1.000
_cell.length_b   1.000
_cell.length_c   1.000
_cell.angle_alpha   90.00
_cell.angle_beta   90.00
_cell.angle_gamma   90.00
#
_symmetry.space_group_name_H-M   'P 1'
#
loop_
_entity.id
_entity.type
_entity.pdbx_description
1 polymer ?
#
loop_
_entity_poly.entity_id
_entity_poly.type
_entity_poly.pdbx_seq_one_letter_code
_entity_poly.pdbx_strand_id
1 'polypeptide(L)'
;MAVDSIYLHGRLSSIDTSKYRCNFETFPQKLEGVDAEYVPVSPQEFLQSSFERSIWRLKVDSTHLDIAQWETPKRTRTYPLAKCYRQLGSPFKKVALIPIIKDEGSGVNPDVLGIETIYLLDAYGYFVVTTRYIDARADERASSRTKEKIKVLRDQAPDFEHAFGKLRIVAANEVTPRAWNRGEVLHFGDSLEKATDAYQRIQEKTGVRCSTIASCRARIARIRQDGLESYWGDVDASKRRSQHSETSGIQPKEHLALAAEKVRVDIELHNDLGVNSPIQIHLVPDEGWRFGDTRVALEKKANPTSSDLMDALFKALAFRSARITNQAGQVHFGIGATYKHRTGACWSQCPEFQTCSKSQFGGCRWEPLKSLNEASTIGQTEAARNLLQDGHANNFLTFVLGVQEMNAVIETAAQKTIIEAFLSHSIEEPNGPAAR
;
A
#
# COMPACT_ATOMS: atom_id res chain seq x y z
N MET A 1 -15.21 -9.97 -43.38
CA MET A 1 -14.92 -8.60 -42.91
C MET A 1 -14.28 -8.74 -41.55
N ALA A 2 -12.97 -8.53 -41.50
CA ALA A 2 -12.19 -8.58 -40.28
C ALA A 2 -12.61 -7.42 -39.38
N VAL A 3 -12.91 -7.72 -38.12
CA VAL A 3 -13.01 -6.71 -37.08
C VAL A 3 -11.57 -6.42 -36.69
N ASP A 4 -11.08 -5.24 -37.07
CA ASP A 4 -9.77 -4.74 -36.65
C ASP A 4 -9.74 -4.71 -35.12
N SER A 5 -9.07 -5.70 -34.54
CA SER A 5 -8.73 -5.75 -33.13
C SER A 5 -7.64 -4.73 -32.86
N ILE A 6 -8.04 -3.56 -32.38
CA ILE A 6 -7.13 -2.60 -31.77
C ILE A 6 -6.66 -3.20 -30.44
N TYR A 7 -5.51 -3.88 -30.47
CA TYR A 7 -4.75 -4.19 -29.26
C TYR A 7 -3.93 -2.96 -28.88
N LEU A 8 -4.35 -2.25 -27.84
CA LEU A 8 -3.48 -1.31 -27.13
C LEU A 8 -2.73 -2.10 -26.05
N HIS A 9 -1.46 -2.40 -26.31
CA HIS A 9 -0.50 -2.81 -25.29
C HIS A 9 -0.24 -1.61 -24.37
N GLY A 10 -0.71 -1.68 -23.12
CA GLY A 10 -0.36 -0.71 -22.10
C GLY A 10 0.94 -1.12 -21.42
N ARG A 11 1.95 -0.26 -21.42
CA ARG A 11 3.17 -0.43 -20.62
C ARG A 11 3.01 0.45 -19.38
N LEU A 12 3.19 -0.09 -18.17
CA LEU A 12 3.63 0.79 -17.08
C LEU A 12 5.07 1.18 -17.41
N SER A 13 5.24 2.33 -18.07
CA SER A 13 6.47 3.10 -17.88
C SER A 13 6.64 3.31 -16.38
N SER A 14 7.89 3.34 -15.88
CA SER A 14 8.15 3.81 -14.53
C SER A 14 7.29 5.04 -14.27
N ILE A 15 6.44 4.99 -13.24
CA ILE A 15 5.61 6.13 -12.91
C ILE A 15 6.60 7.24 -12.52
N ASP A 16 6.52 8.38 -13.20
CA ASP A 16 7.38 9.51 -12.88
C ASP A 16 6.96 10.09 -11.54
N THR A 17 7.58 9.59 -10.47
CA THR A 17 7.26 10.02 -9.12
C THR A 17 7.80 11.40 -8.78
N SER A 18 8.62 12.01 -9.64
CA SER A 18 9.17 13.35 -9.40
C SER A 18 8.11 14.44 -9.41
N LYS A 19 6.95 14.16 -10.03
CA LYS A 19 5.81 15.07 -10.10
C LYS A 19 4.92 14.99 -8.86
N TYR A 20 5.07 13.95 -8.03
CA TYR A 20 4.27 13.83 -6.82
C TYR A 20 4.89 14.62 -5.67
N ARG A 21 4.03 15.27 -4.90
CA ARG A 21 4.40 16.02 -3.70
C ARG A 21 3.82 15.31 -2.48
N CYS A 22 4.65 15.04 -1.48
CA CYS A 22 4.20 14.44 -0.23
C CYS A 22 4.34 15.45 0.90
N ASN A 23 3.26 15.69 1.64
CA ASN A 23 3.11 16.67 2.71
C ASN A 23 3.08 16.01 4.09
N PHE A 24 2.90 14.68 4.16
CA PHE A 24 3.34 13.94 5.34
C PHE A 24 4.85 13.98 5.36
N GLU A 25 5.43 14.80 6.26
CA GLU A 25 6.87 15.00 6.48
C GLU A 25 7.71 14.03 5.63
N THR A 26 8.12 14.48 4.44
CA THR A 26 9.02 13.70 3.57
C THR A 26 10.18 13.24 4.42
N PHE A 27 10.58 11.95 4.31
CA PHE A 27 11.59 11.27 5.14
C PHE A 27 12.29 12.23 6.12
N PRO A 28 11.96 12.20 7.43
CA PRO A 28 12.19 13.31 8.35
C PRO A 28 13.54 13.95 8.07
N GLN A 29 13.50 15.16 7.49
CA GLN A 29 14.73 15.92 7.22
C GLN A 29 15.53 16.11 8.51
N LYS A 30 14.83 16.03 9.65
CA LYS A 30 15.36 15.89 11.00
C LYS A 30 14.60 14.81 11.75
N LEU A 31 15.26 13.70 12.05
CA LEU A 31 14.95 12.93 13.25
C LEU A 31 15.45 13.79 14.43
N GLU A 32 14.63 14.75 14.88
CA GLU A 32 15.03 15.68 15.95
C GLU A 32 15.34 14.91 17.24
N GLY A 33 16.56 15.12 17.77
CA GLY A 33 17.14 14.35 18.88
C GLY A 33 18.40 13.56 18.50
N VAL A 34 18.81 13.57 17.23
CA VAL A 34 20.09 13.02 16.77
C VAL A 34 20.93 14.15 16.17
N ASP A 35 21.47 15.03 17.02
CA ASP A 35 22.57 15.94 16.67
C ASP A 35 23.88 15.14 16.52
N ALA A 36 23.89 14.21 15.56
CA ALA A 36 25.09 13.64 15.02
C ALA A 36 25.00 13.80 13.51
N GLU A 37 26.14 14.09 12.90
CA GLU A 37 26.39 13.83 11.49
C GLU A 37 25.67 12.54 11.06
N TYR A 38 25.23 12.44 9.80
CA TYR A 38 24.81 11.14 9.23
C TYR A 38 26.05 10.22 9.17
N VAL A 39 26.49 9.76 10.34
CA VAL A 39 27.58 8.81 10.57
C VAL A 39 27.06 7.46 10.07
N PRO A 40 27.89 6.65 9.39
CA PRO A 40 27.52 5.31 9.00
C PRO A 40 27.06 4.54 10.24
N VAL A 41 25.77 4.21 10.29
CA VAL A 41 25.27 3.14 11.15
C VAL A 41 25.94 1.90 10.56
N SER A 42 26.93 1.35 11.27
CA SER A 42 27.72 0.24 10.75
C SER A 42 26.79 -0.90 10.32
N PRO A 43 27.13 -1.73 9.32
CA PRO A 43 26.33 -2.92 9.00
C PRO A 43 25.88 -3.66 10.26
N GLN A 44 26.74 -3.76 11.27
CA GLN A 44 26.49 -4.35 12.58
C GLN A 44 25.31 -3.74 13.36
N GLU A 45 25.10 -2.43 13.31
CA GLU A 45 23.95 -1.79 13.97
C GLU A 45 22.65 -1.98 13.18
N PHE A 46 22.73 -2.03 11.85
CA PHE A 46 21.61 -2.49 11.00
C PHE A 46 21.28 -3.97 11.29
N LEU A 47 22.31 -4.83 11.44
CA LEU A 47 22.20 -6.25 11.83
C LEU A 47 21.59 -6.43 13.24
N GLN A 48 21.74 -5.45 14.13
CA GLN A 48 21.26 -5.48 15.52
C GLN A 48 19.93 -4.73 15.73
N SER A 49 19.37 -4.13 14.68
CA SER A 49 18.18 -3.29 14.80
C SER A 49 16.89 -4.08 15.10
N SER A 50 16.11 -3.58 16.07
CA SER A 50 14.77 -4.07 16.39
C SER A 50 13.70 -3.42 15.50
N PHE A 51 12.51 -4.03 15.46
CA PHE A 51 11.37 -3.66 14.61
C PHE A 51 10.86 -2.20 14.72
N GLU A 52 11.23 -1.48 15.78
CA GLU A 52 10.78 -0.12 16.07
C GLU A 52 11.39 0.92 15.11
N ARG A 53 12.52 0.61 14.48
CA ARG A 53 13.10 1.40 13.38
C ARG A 53 12.89 0.64 12.07
N SER A 54 11.90 1.05 11.27
CA SER A 54 11.51 0.32 10.04
C SER A 54 11.68 1.13 8.75
N ILE A 55 12.28 2.32 8.86
CA ILE A 55 12.68 3.17 7.75
C ILE A 55 14.12 3.59 8.00
N TRP A 56 15.00 3.41 7.01
CA TRP A 56 16.43 3.62 7.15
C TRP A 56 17.02 4.39 5.97
N ARG A 57 18.09 5.13 6.21
CA ARG A 57 19.03 5.60 5.18
C ARG A 57 20.37 4.92 5.42
N LEU A 58 20.72 3.99 4.55
CA LEU A 58 21.94 3.19 4.66
C LEU A 58 22.94 3.66 3.60
N LYS A 59 24.14 4.04 4.04
CA LYS A 59 25.27 4.27 3.14
C LYS A 59 26.00 2.95 2.93
N VAL A 60 26.00 2.46 1.69
CA VAL A 60 26.74 1.28 1.26
C VAL A 60 27.80 1.74 0.26
N ASP A 61 29.06 1.63 0.67
CA ASP A 61 30.20 2.21 -0.05
C ASP A 61 30.00 3.72 -0.29
N SER A 62 29.86 4.16 -1.54
CA SER A 62 29.60 5.56 -1.91
C SER A 62 28.10 5.87 -2.16
N THR A 63 27.22 4.87 -2.08
CA THR A 63 25.80 5.00 -2.46
C THR A 63 24.89 5.02 -1.24
N HIS A 64 23.87 5.89 -1.25
CA HIS A 64 22.83 5.90 -0.22
C HIS A 64 21.60 5.12 -0.71
N LEU A 65 21.06 4.30 0.19
CA LEU A 65 19.83 3.53 0.01
C LEU A 65 18.81 3.96 1.06
N ASP A 66 17.60 4.28 0.64
CA ASP A 66 16.48 4.53 1.56
C ASP A 66 15.62 3.26 1.65
N ILE A 67 15.66 2.59 2.80
CA ILE A 67 15.09 1.25 3.01
C ILE A 67 13.80 1.33 3.81
N ALA A 68 12.68 0.90 3.23
CA ALA A 68 11.45 0.57 3.92
C ALA A 68 11.49 -0.91 4.31
N GLN A 69 11.67 -1.19 5.61
CA GLN A 69 11.72 -2.55 6.13
C GLN A 69 10.32 -3.03 6.50
N TRP A 70 9.94 -4.16 5.89
CA TRP A 70 8.65 -4.80 6.12
C TRP A 70 8.83 -5.91 7.15
N GLU A 71 7.89 -5.99 8.09
CA GLU A 71 7.89 -7.04 9.10
C GLU A 71 7.16 -8.30 8.60
N THR A 72 6.22 -8.14 7.69
CA THR A 72 5.45 -9.23 7.07
C THR A 72 5.37 -8.95 5.58
N PRO A 73 5.32 -10.00 4.74
CA PRO A 73 5.03 -9.81 3.32
C PRO A 73 3.64 -9.22 3.03
N LYS A 74 2.72 -9.22 4.01
CA LYS A 74 1.36 -8.74 3.80
C LYS A 74 1.28 -7.21 3.83
N ARG A 75 0.85 -6.64 2.70
CA ARG A 75 0.67 -5.18 2.48
C ARG A 75 -0.23 -4.48 3.51
N THR A 76 -1.11 -5.19 4.19
CA THR A 76 -2.13 -4.61 5.08
C THR A 76 -1.81 -4.76 6.57
N ARG A 77 -0.61 -5.20 6.94
CA ARG A 77 -0.16 -5.37 8.33
C ARG A 77 1.09 -4.54 8.54
N THR A 78 1.14 -3.75 9.61
CA THR A 78 2.28 -2.87 9.99
C THR A 78 2.60 -1.73 9.01
N TYR A 79 1.59 -1.29 8.25
CA TYR A 79 1.62 -0.14 7.32
C TYR A 79 2.83 -0.09 6.36
N PRO A 80 3.16 -1.18 5.65
CA PRO A 80 4.33 -1.26 4.78
C PRO A 80 4.27 -0.26 3.62
N LEU A 81 3.08 -0.03 3.04
CA LEU A 81 2.94 0.94 1.95
C LEU A 81 3.05 2.38 2.43
N ALA A 82 2.67 2.68 3.68
CA ALA A 82 2.93 3.99 4.28
C ALA A 82 4.43 4.27 4.42
N LYS A 83 5.25 3.25 4.74
CA LYS A 83 6.71 3.37 4.79
C LYS A 83 7.29 3.66 3.41
N CYS A 84 6.80 2.99 2.37
CA CYS A 84 7.15 3.30 0.99
C CYS A 84 6.69 4.72 0.61
N TYR A 85 5.46 5.11 0.94
CA TYR A 85 4.95 6.45 0.63
C TYR A 85 5.88 7.57 1.10
N ARG A 86 6.36 7.50 2.35
CA ARG A 86 7.31 8.48 2.93
C ARG A 86 8.62 8.64 2.16
N GLN A 87 9.02 7.62 1.43
CA GLN A 87 10.27 7.57 0.66
C GLN A 87 10.07 7.90 -0.82
N LEU A 88 8.84 8.07 -1.31
CA LEU A 88 8.58 8.25 -2.75
C LEU A 88 9.35 9.42 -3.36
N GLY A 89 9.42 10.54 -2.63
CA GLY A 89 10.16 11.75 -3.01
C GLY A 89 11.65 11.73 -2.67
N SER A 90 12.20 10.60 -2.21
CA SER A 90 13.62 10.49 -1.93
C SER A 90 14.46 10.61 -3.21
N PRO A 91 15.58 11.36 -3.20
CA PRO A 91 16.52 11.41 -4.31
C PRO A 91 17.43 10.17 -4.37
N PHE A 92 17.38 9.28 -3.38
CA PHE A 92 18.24 8.09 -3.29
C PHE A 92 17.54 6.84 -3.81
N LYS A 93 18.31 5.75 -3.97
CA LYS A 93 17.75 4.45 -4.36
C LYS A 93 16.77 3.97 -3.28
N LYS A 94 15.51 3.77 -3.66
CA LYS A 94 14.43 3.34 -2.76
C LYS A 94 14.40 1.82 -2.68
N VAL A 95 14.41 1.25 -1.49
CA VAL A 95 14.47 -0.20 -1.28
C VAL A 95 13.30 -0.63 -0.40
N ALA A 96 12.59 -1.67 -0.79
CA ALA A 96 11.66 -2.37 0.08
C ALA A 96 12.31 -3.70 0.51
N LEU A 97 12.66 -3.82 1.78
CA LEU A 97 13.22 -5.06 2.35
C LEU A 97 12.07 -5.91 2.90
N ILE A 98 11.76 -7.02 2.23
CA ILE A 98 10.52 -7.79 2.49
C ILE A 98 10.84 -9.26 2.78
N PRO A 99 10.42 -9.81 3.94
CA PRO A 99 10.51 -11.25 4.17
C PRO A 99 9.52 -11.99 3.26
N ILE A 100 9.94 -13.11 2.66
CA ILE A 100 9.07 -13.89 1.75
C ILE A 100 7.95 -14.60 2.51
N ILE A 101 8.24 -15.08 3.72
CA ILE A 101 7.28 -15.76 4.58
C ILE A 101 7.32 -15.10 5.96
N LYS A 102 6.15 -14.89 6.57
CA LYS A 102 6.00 -14.72 8.02
C LYS A 102 4.97 -15.72 8.55
N ASP A 103 5.43 -16.73 9.28
CA ASP A 103 4.58 -17.69 9.99
C ASP A 103 4.75 -17.47 11.51
N GLU A 104 3.65 -17.17 12.19
CA GLU A 104 3.63 -16.97 13.66
C GLU A 104 3.24 -18.27 14.40
N GLY A 105 3.07 -19.38 13.68
CA GLY A 105 2.68 -20.66 14.23
C GLY A 105 1.17 -20.82 14.39
N SER A 106 0.75 -21.57 15.42
CA SER A 106 -0.64 -21.98 15.56
C SER A 106 -1.58 -20.79 15.81
N GLY A 107 -2.76 -20.82 15.17
CA GLY A 107 -3.81 -19.83 15.39
C GLY A 107 -3.57 -18.46 14.75
N VAL A 108 -2.61 -18.33 13.84
CA VAL A 108 -2.42 -17.15 12.97
C VAL A 108 -2.35 -17.62 11.52
N ASN A 109 -3.01 -16.90 10.61
CA ASN A 109 -2.84 -17.14 9.18
C ASN A 109 -1.46 -16.64 8.77
N PRO A 110 -0.63 -17.50 8.17
CA PRO A 110 0.67 -17.07 7.74
C PRO A 110 0.60 -16.15 6.53
N ASP A 111 1.60 -15.29 6.42
CA ASP A 111 1.74 -14.36 5.32
C ASP A 111 2.85 -14.86 4.37
N VAL A 112 2.56 -14.90 3.06
CA VAL A 112 3.54 -15.21 2.00
C VAL A 112 3.52 -14.07 0.98
N LEU A 113 4.70 -13.64 0.53
CA LEU A 113 4.85 -12.57 -0.45
C LEU A 113 4.13 -12.93 -1.74
N GLY A 114 3.21 -12.06 -2.15
CA GLY A 114 2.61 -12.13 -3.47
C GLY A 114 3.49 -11.42 -4.50
N ILE A 115 3.71 -12.05 -5.65
CA ILE A 115 4.51 -11.49 -6.75
C ILE A 115 3.95 -10.15 -7.24
N GLU A 116 2.64 -9.93 -7.19
CA GLU A 116 2.00 -8.66 -7.51
C GLU A 116 2.50 -7.49 -6.64
N THR A 117 3.02 -7.77 -5.43
CA THR A 117 3.63 -6.75 -4.59
C THR A 117 4.96 -6.27 -5.19
N ILE A 118 5.72 -7.17 -5.81
CA ILE A 118 6.95 -6.81 -6.53
C ILE A 118 6.62 -5.95 -7.74
N TYR A 119 5.60 -6.32 -8.51
CA TYR A 119 5.12 -5.55 -9.67
C TYR A 119 4.64 -4.15 -9.26
N LEU A 120 3.87 -4.07 -8.18
CA LEU A 120 3.39 -2.81 -7.63
C LEU A 120 4.56 -1.90 -7.24
N LEU A 121 5.52 -2.40 -6.46
CA LEU A 121 6.65 -1.61 -5.98
C LEU A 121 7.62 -1.22 -7.12
N ASP A 122 7.77 -2.07 -8.13
CA ASP A 122 8.56 -1.75 -9.32
C ASP A 122 8.02 -0.52 -10.07
N ALA A 123 6.70 -0.41 -10.18
CA ALA A 123 6.05 0.74 -10.82
C ALA A 123 6.43 2.08 -10.13
N TYR A 124 6.81 2.03 -8.85
CA TYR A 124 7.24 3.17 -8.03
C TYR A 124 8.76 3.31 -7.90
N GLY A 125 9.53 2.54 -8.67
CA GLY A 125 10.98 2.59 -8.69
C GLY A 125 11.65 2.06 -7.41
N TYR A 126 10.99 1.14 -6.71
CA TYR A 126 11.59 0.44 -5.57
C TYR A 126 12.40 -0.76 -6.03
N PHE A 127 13.61 -0.92 -5.48
CA PHE A 127 14.29 -2.20 -5.45
C PHE A 127 13.62 -3.08 -4.39
N VAL A 128 12.98 -4.17 -4.78
CA VAL A 128 12.42 -5.13 -3.83
C VAL A 128 13.51 -6.12 -3.45
N VAL A 129 13.99 -6.05 -2.22
CA VAL A 129 15.00 -6.96 -1.70
C VAL A 129 14.31 -7.98 -0.81
N THR A 130 14.28 -9.24 -1.25
CA THR A 130 13.67 -10.30 -0.45
C THR A 130 14.62 -10.85 0.60
N THR A 131 14.08 -11.15 1.78
CA THR A 131 14.78 -11.85 2.87
C THR A 131 13.93 -12.98 3.46
N ARG A 132 14.44 -13.64 4.49
CA ARG A 132 13.79 -14.73 5.23
C ARG A 132 14.06 -14.57 6.73
N TYR A 133 13.18 -15.12 7.56
CA TYR A 133 13.48 -15.32 8.97
C TYR A 133 14.32 -16.59 9.14
N ILE A 134 15.36 -16.54 9.98
CA ILE A 134 16.27 -17.67 10.24
C ILE A 134 16.23 -18.15 11.69
N ASP A 135 15.70 -17.34 12.59
CA ASP A 135 15.50 -17.72 13.98
C ASP A 135 14.19 -17.15 14.53
N ALA A 136 13.69 -17.72 15.63
CA ALA A 136 12.55 -17.24 16.37
C ALA A 136 12.54 -17.85 17.78
N ARG A 137 11.83 -17.20 18.70
CA ARG A 137 11.56 -17.74 20.04
C ARG A 137 10.18 -18.40 20.08
N ALA A 138 10.09 -19.56 20.73
CA ALA A 138 8.80 -20.13 21.11
C ALA A 138 8.15 -19.30 22.23
N ASP A 139 6.84 -19.12 22.16
CA ASP A 139 6.06 -18.47 23.20
C ASP A 139 4.66 -19.09 23.27
N GLU A 140 3.90 -18.73 24.30
CA GLU A 140 2.50 -19.11 24.44
C GLU A 140 1.60 -17.87 24.40
N ARG A 141 0.45 -17.99 23.74
CA ARG A 141 -0.62 -16.98 23.85
C ARG A 141 -1.99 -17.64 23.93
N ALA A 142 -2.97 -16.94 24.47
CA ALA A 142 -4.35 -17.39 24.39
C ALA A 142 -4.86 -17.28 22.95
N SER A 143 -5.45 -18.36 22.46
CA SER A 143 -6.18 -18.41 21.20
C SER A 143 -7.35 -17.41 21.22
N SER A 144 -7.47 -16.57 20.20
CA SER A 144 -8.62 -15.66 20.09
C SER A 144 -9.94 -16.40 19.97
N ARG A 145 -9.92 -17.62 19.41
CA ARG A 145 -11.10 -18.46 19.16
C ARG A 145 -11.47 -19.36 20.34
N THR A 146 -10.50 -20.08 20.90
CA THR A 146 -10.76 -21.12 21.92
C THR A 146 -10.38 -20.69 23.33
N LYS A 147 -9.70 -19.54 23.49
CA LYS A 147 -9.11 -19.06 24.75
C LYS A 147 -8.04 -19.96 25.39
N GLU A 148 -7.84 -21.17 24.85
CA GLU A 148 -6.77 -22.08 25.22
C GLU A 148 -5.39 -21.52 24.84
N LYS A 149 -4.36 -21.94 25.60
CA LYS A 149 -2.97 -21.60 25.28
C LYS A 149 -2.51 -22.35 24.05
N ILE A 150 -1.93 -21.61 23.10
CA ILE A 150 -1.34 -22.15 21.88
C ILE A 150 0.11 -21.67 21.78
N LYS A 151 0.97 -22.55 21.23
CA LYS A 151 2.35 -22.21 20.93
C LYS A 151 2.44 -21.34 19.69
N VAL A 152 3.24 -20.28 19.78
CA VAL A 152 3.48 -19.30 18.71
C VAL A 152 4.96 -18.94 18.61
N LEU A 153 5.32 -18.35 17.48
CA LEU A 153 6.64 -17.78 17.25
C LEU A 153 6.64 -16.27 17.54
N ARG A 154 7.62 -15.82 18.31
CA ARG A 154 7.92 -14.41 18.61
C ARG A 154 9.36 -14.08 18.24
N ASP A 155 9.67 -12.79 18.23
CA ASP A 155 11.05 -12.28 18.08
C ASP A 155 11.79 -12.91 16.89
N GLN A 156 11.10 -13.01 15.75
CA GLN A 156 11.65 -13.67 14.57
C GLN A 156 12.82 -12.83 14.02
N ALA A 157 13.99 -13.43 13.87
CA ALA A 157 15.21 -12.76 13.44
C ALA A 157 15.39 -12.90 11.91
N PRO A 158 15.40 -11.80 11.14
CA PRO A 158 15.62 -11.85 9.71
C PRO A 158 17.08 -12.19 9.39
N ASP A 159 17.31 -12.79 8.23
CA ASP A 159 18.63 -13.06 7.67
C ASP A 159 19.23 -11.77 7.11
N PHE A 160 19.79 -10.97 8.02
CA PHE A 160 20.34 -9.68 7.66
C PHE A 160 21.65 -9.79 6.88
N GLU A 161 22.45 -10.85 7.05
CA GLU A 161 23.66 -11.07 6.24
C GLU A 161 23.28 -11.28 4.77
N HIS A 162 22.31 -12.15 4.51
CA HIS A 162 21.76 -12.34 3.18
C HIS A 162 21.16 -11.05 2.60
N ALA A 163 20.37 -10.32 3.41
CA ALA A 163 19.78 -9.05 2.99
C ALA A 163 20.87 -8.01 2.65
N PHE A 164 21.91 -7.89 3.48
CA PHE A 164 23.00 -6.94 3.26
C PHE A 164 23.81 -7.30 2.01
N GLY A 165 24.03 -8.59 1.74
CA GLY A 165 24.63 -9.04 0.48
C GLY A 165 23.86 -8.55 -0.74
N LYS A 166 22.53 -8.67 -0.73
CA LYS A 166 21.66 -8.11 -1.79
C LYS A 166 21.72 -6.59 -1.86
N LEU A 167 21.71 -5.89 -0.72
CA LEU A 167 21.81 -4.43 -0.66
C LEU A 167 23.14 -3.91 -1.25
N ARG A 168 24.25 -4.62 -1.05
CA ARG A 168 25.54 -4.28 -1.69
C ARG A 168 25.46 -4.35 -3.21
N ILE A 169 24.77 -5.35 -3.76
CA ILE A 169 24.56 -5.48 -5.20
C ILE A 169 23.66 -4.35 -5.71
N VAL A 170 22.59 -4.00 -4.98
CA VAL A 170 21.73 -2.85 -5.31
C VAL A 170 22.51 -1.52 -5.27
N ALA A 171 23.41 -1.35 -4.30
CA ALA A 171 24.23 -0.15 -4.15
C ALA A 171 25.28 -0.02 -5.27
N ALA A 172 26.07 -1.07 -5.50
CA ALA A 172 27.24 -1.06 -6.37
C ALA A 172 26.92 -0.94 -7.87
N ASN A 173 25.71 -1.30 -8.30
CA ASN A 173 25.39 -1.43 -9.71
C ASN A 173 24.66 -0.22 -10.33
N GLU A 174 24.84 -0.04 -11.64
CA GLU A 174 23.96 0.69 -12.56
C GLU A 174 22.64 -0.08 -12.87
N VAL A 175 22.29 -1.04 -12.02
CA VAL A 175 21.08 -1.85 -12.19
C VAL A 175 19.86 -1.00 -11.84
N THR A 176 18.91 -0.94 -12.76
CA THR A 176 17.63 -0.28 -12.55
C THR A 176 16.74 -1.13 -11.62
N PRO A 177 15.78 -0.51 -10.90
CA PRO A 177 14.79 -1.27 -10.12
C PRO A 177 14.14 -2.41 -10.92
N ARG A 178 13.81 -2.15 -12.20
CA ARG A 178 13.22 -3.13 -13.11
C ARG A 178 14.10 -4.36 -13.35
N ALA A 179 15.37 -4.15 -13.68
CA ALA A 179 16.29 -5.26 -13.93
C ALA A 179 16.52 -6.09 -12.67
N TRP A 180 16.62 -5.43 -11.50
CA TRP A 180 16.72 -6.11 -10.21
C TRP A 180 15.45 -6.94 -9.90
N ASN A 181 14.29 -6.30 -9.96
CA ASN A 181 13.00 -6.91 -9.61
C ASN A 181 12.64 -8.07 -10.54
N ARG A 182 13.05 -8.01 -11.83
CA ARG A 182 12.93 -9.15 -12.75
C ARG A 182 13.70 -10.37 -12.24
N GLY A 183 14.91 -10.18 -11.70
CA GLY A 183 15.66 -11.25 -11.06
C GLY A 183 14.93 -11.84 -9.85
N GLU A 184 14.37 -10.99 -8.99
CA GLU A 184 13.60 -11.44 -7.81
C GLU A 184 12.35 -12.25 -8.19
N VAL A 185 11.67 -11.88 -9.28
CA VAL A 185 10.51 -12.62 -9.80
C VAL A 185 10.93 -13.95 -10.41
N LEU A 186 11.97 -13.97 -11.25
CA LEU A 186 12.45 -15.20 -11.90
C LEU A 186 12.99 -16.22 -10.88
N HIS A 187 13.62 -15.75 -9.80
CA HIS A 187 14.15 -16.58 -8.70
C HIS A 187 13.19 -16.68 -7.51
N PHE A 188 11.91 -16.36 -7.70
CA PHE A 188 10.93 -16.40 -6.61
C PHE A 188 10.79 -17.80 -6.00
N GLY A 189 10.77 -18.84 -6.84
CA GLY A 189 10.69 -20.24 -6.38
C GLY A 189 11.85 -20.65 -5.48
N ASP A 190 13.08 -20.30 -5.85
CA ASP A 190 14.29 -20.59 -5.06
C ASP A 190 14.28 -19.83 -3.73
N SER A 191 13.84 -18.58 -3.76
CA SER A 191 13.79 -17.74 -2.56
C SER A 191 12.69 -18.22 -1.61
N LEU A 192 11.55 -18.67 -2.14
CA LEU A 192 10.47 -19.31 -1.39
C LEU A 192 10.93 -20.64 -0.77
N GLU A 193 11.72 -21.44 -1.48
CA GLU A 193 12.30 -22.68 -0.93
C GLU A 193 13.23 -22.39 0.24
N LYS A 194 14.19 -21.47 0.08
CA LYS A 194 15.11 -21.09 1.17
C LYS A 194 14.37 -20.57 2.41
N ALA A 195 13.29 -19.80 2.21
CA ALA A 195 12.45 -19.34 3.31
C ALA A 195 11.66 -20.49 3.96
N THR A 196 11.16 -21.43 3.16
CA THR A 196 10.46 -22.64 3.65
C THR A 196 11.39 -23.52 4.47
N ASP A 197 12.61 -23.76 3.99
CA ASP A 197 13.64 -24.53 4.71
C ASP A 197 14.02 -23.87 6.03
N ALA A 198 14.07 -22.53 6.07
CA ALA A 198 14.34 -21.80 7.30
C ALA A 198 13.22 -21.97 8.33
N TYR A 199 11.95 -21.91 7.92
CA TYR A 199 10.83 -22.20 8.81
C TYR A 199 10.78 -23.66 9.26
N GLN A 200 11.23 -24.60 8.43
CA GLN A 200 11.37 -25.98 8.83
C GLN A 200 12.40 -26.13 9.96
N ARG A 201 13.57 -25.49 9.85
CA ARG A 201 14.57 -25.44 10.93
C ARG A 201 14.04 -24.74 12.19
N ILE A 202 13.32 -23.63 12.04
CA ILE A 202 12.68 -22.93 13.17
C ILE A 202 11.68 -23.84 13.87
N GLN A 203 10.83 -24.56 13.13
CA GLN A 203 9.88 -25.51 13.70
C GLN A 203 10.60 -26.64 14.45
N GLU A 204 11.67 -27.21 13.89
CA GLU A 204 12.48 -28.25 14.53
C GLU A 204 13.13 -27.75 15.82
N LYS A 205 13.70 -26.53 15.80
CA LYS A 205 14.34 -25.90 16.96
C LYS A 205 13.35 -25.55 18.08
N THR A 206 12.19 -25.00 17.73
CA THR A 206 11.25 -24.40 18.69
C THR A 206 10.12 -25.33 19.11
N GLY A 207 9.87 -26.39 18.33
CA GLY A 207 8.70 -27.26 18.48
C GLY A 207 7.37 -26.58 18.16
N VAL A 208 7.38 -25.38 17.56
CA VAL A 208 6.15 -24.66 17.15
C VAL A 208 5.80 -25.03 15.72
N ARG A 209 4.60 -25.62 15.54
CA ARG A 209 4.11 -26.02 14.21
C ARG A 209 3.90 -24.82 13.31
N CYS A 210 4.55 -24.82 12.16
CA CYS A 210 4.43 -23.83 11.08
C CYS A 210 3.52 -24.38 9.98
N SER A 211 2.37 -23.75 9.76
CA SER A 211 1.38 -24.21 8.78
C SER A 211 1.81 -23.92 7.33
N THR A 212 2.73 -22.99 7.13
CA THR A 212 3.23 -22.58 5.81
C THR A 212 3.99 -23.67 5.09
N ILE A 213 4.74 -24.53 5.80
CA ILE A 213 5.74 -25.42 5.19
C ILE A 213 5.09 -26.26 4.08
N ALA A 214 4.03 -27.00 4.40
CA ALA A 214 3.36 -27.86 3.42
C ALA A 214 2.79 -27.07 2.23
N SER A 215 2.13 -25.93 2.51
CA SER A 215 1.55 -25.10 1.44
C SER A 215 2.62 -24.47 0.54
N CYS A 216 3.76 -24.06 1.08
CA CYS A 216 4.86 -23.49 0.31
C CYS A 216 5.58 -24.58 -0.51
N ARG A 217 5.76 -25.79 0.04
CA ARG A 217 6.28 -26.93 -0.74
C ARG A 217 5.40 -27.25 -1.94
N ALA A 218 4.08 -27.21 -1.79
CA ALA A 218 3.15 -27.41 -2.91
C ALA A 218 3.29 -26.29 -3.97
N ARG A 219 3.43 -25.03 -3.55
CA ARG A 219 3.69 -23.90 -4.47
C ARG A 219 5.02 -24.04 -5.20
N ILE A 220 6.09 -24.43 -4.50
CA ILE A 220 7.42 -24.67 -5.09
C ILE A 220 7.35 -25.79 -6.12
N ALA A 221 6.67 -26.90 -5.81
CA ALA A 221 6.46 -27.99 -6.75
C ALA A 221 5.73 -27.52 -8.00
N ARG A 222 4.65 -26.74 -7.83
CA ARG A 222 3.90 -26.12 -8.94
C ARG A 222 4.78 -25.23 -9.82
N ILE A 223 5.60 -24.37 -9.22
CA ILE A 223 6.54 -23.50 -9.95
C ILE A 223 7.57 -24.34 -10.73
N ARG A 224 8.10 -25.41 -10.13
CA ARG A 224 9.10 -26.29 -10.77
C ARG A 224 8.53 -27.13 -11.91
N GLN A 225 7.30 -27.61 -11.75
CA GLN A 225 6.65 -28.49 -12.72
C GLN A 225 6.06 -27.71 -13.90
N ASP A 226 5.34 -26.62 -13.59
CA ASP A 226 4.49 -25.92 -14.57
C ASP A 226 4.91 -24.47 -14.82
N GLY A 227 6.00 -24.02 -14.19
CA GLY A 227 6.53 -22.67 -14.32
C GLY A 227 5.81 -21.63 -13.45
N LEU A 228 6.38 -20.41 -13.45
CA LEU A 228 5.91 -19.29 -12.64
C LEU A 228 4.51 -18.81 -13.05
N GLU A 229 4.19 -18.86 -14.34
CA GLU A 229 2.90 -18.43 -14.90
C GLU A 229 1.75 -19.29 -14.37
N SER A 230 1.94 -20.61 -14.28
CA SER A 230 0.93 -21.51 -13.74
C SER A 230 0.65 -21.25 -12.25
N TYR A 231 1.70 -21.04 -11.46
CA TYR A 231 1.57 -20.65 -10.06
C TYR A 231 0.82 -19.33 -9.91
N TRP A 232 1.15 -18.35 -10.75
CA TRP A 232 0.46 -17.06 -10.76
C TRP A 232 -1.04 -17.21 -11.06
N GLY A 233 -1.41 -18.01 -12.06
CA GLY A 233 -2.82 -18.28 -12.38
C GLY A 233 -3.62 -18.82 -11.19
N ASP A 234 -3.02 -19.71 -10.39
CA ASP A 234 -3.64 -20.26 -9.18
C ASP A 234 -3.83 -19.17 -8.09
N VAL A 235 -2.83 -18.31 -7.92
CA VAL A 235 -2.86 -17.18 -6.96
C VAL A 235 -3.92 -16.16 -7.35
N ASP A 236 -3.95 -15.79 -8.62
CA ASP A 236 -4.90 -14.84 -9.19
C ASP A 236 -6.35 -15.32 -9.00
N ALA A 237 -6.63 -16.58 -9.36
CA ALA A 237 -7.94 -17.20 -9.14
C ALA A 237 -8.33 -17.23 -7.65
N SER A 238 -7.36 -17.45 -6.75
CA SER A 238 -7.59 -17.42 -5.30
C SER A 238 -7.98 -16.02 -4.81
N LYS A 239 -7.28 -14.98 -5.27
CA LYS A 239 -7.56 -13.59 -4.88
C LYS A 239 -8.88 -13.08 -5.44
N ARG A 240 -9.23 -13.44 -6.67
CA ARG A 240 -10.57 -13.19 -7.21
C ARG A 240 -11.64 -13.77 -6.29
N ARG A 241 -11.52 -15.04 -5.89
CA ARG A 241 -12.46 -15.65 -4.94
C ARG A 241 -12.52 -14.91 -3.61
N SER A 242 -11.39 -14.48 -3.06
CA SER A 242 -11.36 -13.68 -1.83
C SER A 242 -12.10 -12.35 -1.96
N GLN A 243 -11.87 -11.60 -3.06
CA GLN A 243 -12.56 -10.34 -3.35
C GLN A 243 -14.09 -10.54 -3.46
N HIS A 244 -14.53 -11.61 -4.13
CA HIS A 244 -15.95 -11.98 -4.23
C HIS A 244 -16.58 -12.26 -2.86
N SER A 245 -15.89 -13.04 -2.00
CA SER A 245 -16.36 -13.35 -0.66
C SER A 245 -16.44 -12.11 0.23
N GLU A 246 -15.47 -11.20 0.16
CA GLU A 246 -15.42 -9.97 0.95
C GLU A 246 -16.52 -8.98 0.55
N THR A 247 -16.83 -8.89 -0.74
CA THR A 247 -17.92 -8.05 -1.25
C THR A 247 -19.30 -8.57 -0.81
N SER A 248 -19.42 -9.89 -0.62
CA SER A 248 -20.69 -10.51 -0.20
C SER A 248 -20.90 -10.48 1.32
N GLY A 249 -19.86 -10.17 2.09
CA GLY A 249 -19.90 -10.13 3.55
C GLY A 249 -20.24 -8.75 4.10
N ILE A 250 -21.03 -8.71 5.18
CA ILE A 250 -21.22 -7.51 6.01
C ILE A 250 -20.01 -7.38 6.93
N GLN A 251 -19.21 -6.31 6.80
CA GLN A 251 -18.07 -6.03 7.66
C GLN A 251 -18.47 -5.00 8.73
N PRO A 252 -18.54 -5.36 10.02
CA PRO A 252 -19.03 -4.46 11.08
C PRO A 252 -18.18 -3.20 11.31
N LYS A 253 -16.97 -3.16 10.73
CA LYS A 253 -16.01 -2.05 10.85
C LYS A 253 -16.04 -1.08 9.66
N GLU A 254 -16.76 -1.42 8.59
CA GLU A 254 -16.96 -0.54 7.45
C GLU A 254 -18.15 0.41 7.76
N HIS A 255 -17.92 1.72 7.63
CA HIS A 255 -18.96 2.74 7.79
C HIS A 255 -19.32 3.29 6.42
N LEU A 256 -20.35 2.71 5.80
CA LEU A 256 -20.85 3.13 4.49
C LEU A 256 -21.84 4.29 4.63
N ALA A 257 -21.71 5.29 3.76
CA ALA A 257 -22.77 6.27 3.57
C ALA A 257 -24.03 5.58 3.00
N LEU A 258 -25.22 6.13 3.28
CA LEU A 258 -26.50 5.48 2.96
C LEU A 258 -26.70 5.18 1.46
N ALA A 259 -26.12 6.01 0.59
CA ALA A 259 -26.25 5.88 -0.86
C ALA A 259 -25.07 5.14 -1.53
N ALA A 260 -24.09 4.70 -0.74
CA ALA A 260 -22.90 4.06 -1.27
C ALA A 260 -23.06 2.55 -1.44
N GLU A 261 -22.30 1.99 -2.37
CA GLU A 261 -22.27 0.56 -2.66
C GLU A 261 -20.87 -0.02 -2.48
N LYS A 262 -20.77 -1.35 -2.29
CA LYS A 262 -19.49 -2.03 -2.38
C LYS A 262 -19.08 -2.12 -3.85
N VAL A 263 -17.88 -1.63 -4.17
CA VAL A 263 -17.31 -1.72 -5.50
C VAL A 263 -16.17 -2.73 -5.49
N ARG A 264 -15.96 -3.40 -6.62
CA ARG A 264 -14.80 -4.26 -6.86
C ARG A 264 -13.99 -3.64 -7.97
N VAL A 265 -12.70 -3.50 -7.78
CA VAL A 265 -11.83 -2.95 -8.83
C VAL A 265 -10.72 -3.93 -9.11
N ASP A 266 -10.63 -4.36 -10.36
CA ASP A 266 -9.54 -5.17 -10.86
C ASP A 266 -8.60 -4.29 -11.65
N ILE A 267 -7.36 -4.30 -11.21
CA ILE A 267 -6.31 -3.45 -11.75
C ILE A 267 -5.29 -4.34 -12.42
N GLU A 268 -4.99 -4.02 -13.66
CA GLU A 268 -4.01 -4.74 -14.43
C GLU A 268 -2.68 -4.00 -14.45
N LEU A 269 -1.64 -4.71 -14.02
CA LEU A 269 -0.25 -4.28 -14.05
C LEU A 269 0.48 -5.01 -15.18
N HIS A 270 0.86 -4.26 -16.21
CA HIS A 270 1.77 -4.72 -17.25
C HIS A 270 3.20 -4.38 -16.87
N ASN A 271 4.02 -5.41 -16.65
CA ASN A 271 5.45 -5.22 -16.49
C ASN A 271 6.22 -6.41 -17.02
N ASP A 272 7.45 -6.14 -17.46
CA ASP A 272 8.39 -7.14 -17.95
C ASP A 272 9.31 -7.57 -16.79
N LEU A 273 8.71 -8.18 -15.76
CA LEU A 273 9.47 -8.84 -14.69
C LEU A 273 9.58 -10.35 -14.90
N GLY A 274 9.25 -10.85 -16.10
CA GLY A 274 9.44 -12.27 -16.47
C GLY A 274 8.18 -13.15 -16.41
N VAL A 275 6.99 -12.57 -16.29
CA VAL A 275 5.71 -13.24 -16.54
C VAL A 275 5.13 -12.64 -17.82
N ASN A 276 4.81 -13.45 -18.83
CA ASN A 276 4.35 -12.94 -20.14
C ASN A 276 2.86 -12.55 -20.14
N SER A 277 2.21 -12.67 -18.99
CA SER A 277 0.80 -12.32 -18.78
C SER A 277 0.69 -11.14 -17.82
N PRO A 278 -0.29 -10.24 -18.01
CA PRO A 278 -0.54 -9.15 -17.08
C PRO A 278 -0.88 -9.67 -15.69
N ILE A 279 -0.39 -8.98 -14.66
CA ILE A 279 -0.67 -9.29 -13.26
C ILE A 279 -1.89 -8.48 -12.82
N GLN A 280 -2.89 -9.13 -12.24
CA GLN A 280 -4.04 -8.44 -11.65
C GLN A 280 -3.84 -8.18 -10.15
N ILE A 281 -4.30 -7.01 -9.71
CA ILE A 281 -4.58 -6.70 -8.31
C ILE A 281 -6.10 -6.57 -8.16
N HIS A 282 -6.67 -7.45 -7.34
CA HIS A 282 -8.08 -7.41 -6.98
C HIS A 282 -8.28 -6.59 -5.71
N LEU A 283 -9.05 -5.50 -5.81
CA LEU A 283 -9.35 -4.59 -4.71
C LEU A 283 -10.82 -4.61 -4.36
N VAL A 284 -11.10 -4.45 -3.07
CA VAL A 284 -12.41 -4.08 -2.55
C VAL A 284 -12.22 -2.78 -1.78
N PRO A 285 -12.43 -1.61 -2.42
CA PRO A 285 -12.48 -0.34 -1.71
C PRO A 285 -13.53 -0.36 -0.60
N ASP A 286 -13.29 0.40 0.45
CA ASP A 286 -14.20 0.51 1.60
C ASP A 286 -15.59 1.00 1.16
N GLU A 287 -15.65 1.91 0.18
CA GLU A 287 -16.89 2.52 -0.29
C GLU A 287 -16.84 2.82 -1.79
N GLY A 288 -17.99 2.79 -2.46
CA GLY A 288 -18.07 3.14 -3.88
C GLY A 288 -19.34 3.89 -4.25
N TRP A 289 -19.20 4.79 -5.23
CA TRP A 289 -20.28 5.64 -5.73
C TRP A 289 -20.43 5.54 -7.23
N ARG A 290 -21.66 5.77 -7.70
CA ARG A 290 -22.02 5.74 -9.12
C ARG A 290 -22.66 7.07 -9.53
N PHE A 291 -22.10 7.68 -10.57
CA PHE A 291 -22.59 8.92 -11.18
C PHE A 291 -22.66 8.71 -12.70
N GLY A 292 -23.83 8.31 -13.21
CA GLY A 292 -23.96 7.85 -14.59
C GLY A 292 -23.05 6.65 -14.86
N ASP A 293 -22.20 6.76 -15.89
CA ASP A 293 -21.19 5.76 -16.25
C ASP A 293 -19.89 5.90 -15.44
N THR A 294 -19.78 6.91 -14.58
CA THR A 294 -18.58 7.14 -13.76
C THR A 294 -18.70 6.46 -12.40
N ARG A 295 -17.60 5.87 -11.96
CA ARG A 295 -17.43 5.23 -10.65
C ARG A 295 -16.44 6.02 -9.81
N VAL A 296 -16.71 6.12 -8.51
CA VAL A 296 -15.73 6.61 -7.54
C VAL A 296 -15.52 5.55 -6.49
N ALA A 297 -14.32 4.99 -6.43
CA ALA A 297 -13.87 4.02 -5.45
C ALA A 297 -13.12 4.75 -4.32
N LEU A 298 -13.59 4.58 -3.08
CA LEU A 298 -13.10 5.30 -1.93
C LEU A 298 -12.47 4.35 -0.91
N GLU A 299 -11.23 4.62 -0.54
CA GLU A 299 -10.65 4.10 0.70
C GLU A 299 -11.06 5.05 1.84
N LYS A 300 -11.83 4.57 2.83
CA LYS A 300 -12.40 5.40 3.89
C LYS A 300 -11.86 4.97 5.24
N LYS A 301 -11.31 5.93 6.00
CA LYS A 301 -10.70 5.67 7.31
C LYS A 301 -11.40 6.45 8.41
N ALA A 302 -11.78 5.75 9.48
CA ALA A 302 -12.40 6.35 10.66
C ALA A 302 -11.35 6.64 11.75
N ASN A 303 -11.28 7.89 12.19
CA ASN A 303 -10.24 8.46 13.06
C ASN A 303 -8.83 7.99 12.65
N PRO A 304 -8.43 8.17 11.38
CA PRO A 304 -7.19 7.60 10.87
C PRO A 304 -5.96 8.16 11.59
N THR A 305 -4.99 7.27 11.79
CA THR A 305 -3.61 7.68 12.06
C THR A 305 -2.96 8.21 10.78
N SER A 306 -1.82 8.89 10.91
CA SER A 306 -1.00 9.30 9.76
C SER A 306 -0.66 8.12 8.85
N SER A 307 -0.31 6.96 9.44
CA SER A 307 0.03 5.74 8.69
C SER A 307 -1.15 5.17 7.90
N ASP A 308 -2.38 5.25 8.42
CA ASP A 308 -3.58 4.85 7.68
C ASP A 308 -3.75 5.67 6.40
N LEU A 309 -3.52 6.98 6.51
CA LEU A 309 -3.67 7.92 5.38
C LEU A 309 -2.56 7.73 4.34
N MET A 310 -1.32 7.56 4.77
CA MET A 310 -0.19 7.31 3.86
C MET A 310 -0.32 5.97 3.13
N ASP A 311 -0.85 4.93 3.78
CA ASP A 311 -1.16 3.65 3.13
C ASP A 311 -2.24 3.84 2.03
N ALA A 312 -3.31 4.57 2.34
CA ALA A 312 -4.35 4.92 1.38
C ALA A 312 -3.83 5.78 0.22
N LEU A 313 -2.94 6.73 0.49
CA LEU A 313 -2.32 7.59 -0.53
C LEU A 313 -1.41 6.80 -1.46
N PHE A 314 -0.61 5.87 -0.95
CA PHE A 314 0.19 4.98 -1.79
C PHE A 314 -0.69 4.15 -2.73
N LYS A 315 -1.83 3.65 -2.25
CA LYS A 315 -2.81 2.93 -3.08
C LYS A 315 -3.45 3.84 -4.13
N ALA A 316 -3.88 5.04 -3.75
CA ALA A 316 -4.49 5.99 -4.69
C ALA A 316 -3.51 6.38 -5.81
N LEU A 317 -2.24 6.60 -5.46
CA LEU A 317 -1.15 6.73 -6.43
C LEU A 317 -1.07 5.50 -7.33
N ALA A 318 -0.95 4.30 -6.73
CA ALA A 318 -0.80 3.01 -7.41
C ALA A 318 -1.82 2.79 -8.52
N PHE A 319 -3.05 3.23 -8.27
CA PHE A 319 -4.19 2.81 -9.06
C PHE A 319 -4.65 3.88 -10.04
N ARG A 320 -4.24 5.14 -9.88
CA ARG A 320 -4.61 6.24 -10.78
C ARG A 320 -4.15 6.03 -12.22
N SER A 321 -2.96 5.50 -12.41
CA SER A 321 -2.35 5.29 -13.75
C SER A 321 -2.56 3.88 -14.29
N ALA A 322 -3.25 3.02 -13.54
CA ALA A 322 -3.36 1.61 -13.87
C ALA A 322 -4.62 1.32 -14.70
N ARG A 323 -4.55 0.32 -15.57
CA ARG A 323 -5.68 -0.08 -16.42
C ARG A 323 -6.70 -0.85 -15.58
N ILE A 324 -7.95 -0.39 -15.60
CA ILE A 324 -9.06 -1.05 -14.88
C ILE A 324 -9.82 -1.92 -15.86
N THR A 325 -10.06 -3.17 -15.50
CA THR A 325 -10.51 -4.20 -16.45
C THR A 325 -11.94 -4.70 -16.22
N ASN A 326 -12.48 -4.52 -15.01
CA ASN A 326 -13.77 -5.09 -14.61
C ASN A 326 -14.88 -4.03 -14.39
N GLN A 327 -14.61 -2.76 -14.68
CA GLN A 327 -15.59 -1.67 -14.57
C GLN A 327 -15.82 -1.03 -15.93
N ALA A 328 -17.08 -0.78 -16.27
CA ALA A 328 -17.44 0.03 -17.42
C ALA A 328 -17.35 1.52 -17.04
N GLY A 329 -16.89 2.35 -17.97
CA GLY A 329 -16.72 3.79 -17.78
C GLY A 329 -15.47 4.17 -16.97
N GLN A 330 -15.38 5.45 -16.60
CA GLN A 330 -14.23 5.98 -15.86
C GLN A 330 -14.34 5.64 -14.38
N VAL A 331 -13.24 5.20 -13.76
CA VAL A 331 -13.16 4.97 -12.32
C VAL A 331 -12.17 5.96 -11.72
N HIS A 332 -12.62 6.72 -10.74
CA HIS A 332 -11.79 7.60 -9.93
C HIS A 332 -11.51 6.95 -8.58
N PHE A 333 -10.29 7.07 -8.09
CA PHE A 333 -9.94 6.66 -6.73
C PHE A 333 -9.87 7.89 -5.83
N GLY A 334 -10.51 7.81 -4.67
CA GLY A 334 -10.45 8.86 -3.65
C GLY A 334 -10.20 8.30 -2.26
N ILE A 335 -9.87 9.21 -1.34
CA ILE A 335 -9.61 8.89 0.06
C ILE A 335 -10.52 9.73 0.95
N GLY A 336 -11.28 9.06 1.80
CA GLY A 336 -12.13 9.70 2.81
C GLY A 336 -11.56 9.51 4.21
N ALA A 337 -11.47 10.57 5.00
CA ALA A 337 -11.17 10.49 6.42
C ALA A 337 -12.35 11.00 7.26
N THR A 338 -12.84 10.21 8.20
CA THR A 338 -13.90 10.64 9.13
C THR A 338 -13.35 10.79 10.54
N TYR A 339 -13.79 11.80 11.27
CA TYR A 339 -13.36 12.06 12.66
C TYR A 339 -14.57 12.19 13.58
N LYS A 340 -14.72 11.27 14.53
CA LYS A 340 -15.93 11.13 15.37
C LYS A 340 -16.15 12.26 16.37
N HIS A 341 -15.07 12.91 16.79
CA HIS A 341 -15.08 13.98 17.81
C HIS A 341 -14.65 15.32 17.20
N ARG A 342 -15.00 15.52 15.93
CA ARG A 342 -14.72 16.73 15.17
C ARG A 342 -15.96 17.11 14.38
N THR A 343 -16.04 18.37 13.99
CA THR A 343 -17.12 18.97 13.19
C THR A 343 -16.56 19.54 11.89
N GLY A 344 -17.37 19.59 10.84
CA GLY A 344 -17.06 20.22 9.57
C GLY A 344 -16.57 19.30 8.47
N ALA A 345 -16.28 19.87 7.31
CA ALA A 345 -15.97 19.13 6.09
C ALA A 345 -15.02 19.92 5.19
N CYS A 346 -14.04 19.25 4.58
CA CYS A 346 -13.15 19.85 3.59
C CYS A 346 -12.67 18.81 2.58
N TRP A 347 -12.18 19.26 1.42
CA TRP A 347 -11.69 18.40 0.35
C TRP A 347 -10.60 19.08 -0.48
N SER A 348 -9.74 18.28 -1.09
CA SER A 348 -8.47 18.72 -1.70
C SER A 348 -8.61 19.54 -2.99
N GLN A 349 -9.64 19.27 -3.79
CA GLN A 349 -9.87 19.96 -5.07
C GLN A 349 -10.94 21.06 -4.95
N CYS A 350 -11.19 21.54 -3.73
CA CYS A 350 -12.03 22.70 -3.51
C CYS A 350 -11.48 23.91 -4.28
N PRO A 351 -12.31 24.67 -5.05
CA PRO A 351 -11.86 25.88 -5.74
C PRO A 351 -11.24 26.91 -4.79
N GLU A 352 -11.72 26.94 -3.55
CA GLU A 352 -11.24 27.83 -2.49
C GLU A 352 -10.08 27.21 -1.67
N PHE A 353 -9.58 26.01 -2.02
CA PHE A 353 -8.63 25.30 -1.18
C PHE A 353 -7.35 26.09 -0.94
N GLN A 354 -6.75 26.67 -1.99
CA GLN A 354 -5.49 27.42 -1.88
C GLN A 354 -5.62 28.72 -1.08
N THR A 355 -6.81 29.32 -1.07
CA THR A 355 -7.09 30.54 -0.28
C THR A 355 -7.39 30.17 1.17
N CYS A 356 -8.10 29.06 1.40
CA CYS A 356 -8.39 28.52 2.73
C CYS A 356 -7.17 27.90 3.42
N SER A 357 -6.24 27.29 2.69
CA SER A 357 -5.10 26.53 3.26
C SER A 357 -4.06 27.38 3.98
N LYS A 358 -4.14 28.71 3.87
CA LYS A 358 -3.24 29.67 4.53
C LYS A 358 -3.75 30.10 5.92
N SER A 359 -4.97 29.75 6.29
CA SER A 359 -5.57 29.97 7.61
C SER A 359 -6.15 28.65 8.13
N GLN A 360 -6.45 28.54 9.43
CA GLN A 360 -7.21 27.39 9.95
C GLN A 360 -8.49 27.20 9.09
N PHE A 361 -8.95 25.97 8.87
CA PHE A 361 -10.15 25.71 8.03
C PHE A 361 -11.47 26.31 8.56
N GLY A 362 -11.42 27.05 9.69
CA GLY A 362 -12.53 27.86 10.18
C GLY A 362 -12.74 29.08 9.27
N GLY A 363 -13.89 29.15 8.61
CA GLY A 363 -14.18 30.15 7.57
C GLY A 363 -14.22 29.59 6.16
N CYS A 364 -14.81 28.40 5.99
CA CYS A 364 -15.04 27.78 4.68
C CYS A 364 -15.73 28.79 3.75
N ARG A 365 -15.09 29.06 2.60
CA ARG A 365 -15.60 29.98 1.58
C ARG A 365 -16.41 29.29 0.50
N TRP A 366 -16.35 27.96 0.47
CA TRP A 366 -17.11 27.17 -0.49
C TRP A 366 -18.52 26.96 0.05
N GLU A 367 -19.48 27.70 -0.53
CA GLU A 367 -20.87 27.76 -0.07
C GLU A 367 -21.49 26.37 0.22
N PRO A 368 -21.26 25.31 -0.60
CA PRO A 368 -21.86 23.99 -0.35
C PRO A 368 -21.47 23.30 0.97
N LEU A 369 -20.34 23.67 1.59
CA LEU A 369 -19.92 23.13 2.91
C LEU A 369 -19.91 24.19 4.01
N LYS A 370 -20.36 25.41 3.73
CA LYS A 370 -20.25 26.53 4.66
C LYS A 370 -21.01 26.30 5.96
N SER A 371 -22.25 25.82 5.87
CA SER A 371 -23.10 25.51 7.04
C SER A 371 -22.49 24.41 7.93
N LEU A 372 -21.82 23.42 7.33
CA LEU A 372 -21.12 22.38 8.07
C LEU A 372 -19.89 22.92 8.82
N ASN A 373 -19.35 24.05 8.38
CA ASN A 373 -18.07 24.58 8.84
C ASN A 373 -18.17 25.80 9.77
N GLU A 374 -19.38 26.24 10.14
CA GLU A 374 -19.59 27.41 11.03
C GLU A 374 -18.85 27.28 12.37
N ALA A 375 -18.79 26.07 12.93
CA ALA A 375 -18.04 25.73 14.15
C ALA A 375 -17.04 24.57 13.93
N SER A 376 -16.42 24.50 12.74
CA SER A 376 -15.54 23.37 12.40
C SER A 376 -14.31 23.27 13.29
N THR A 377 -13.99 22.05 13.68
CA THR A 377 -12.77 21.70 14.44
C THR A 377 -11.81 20.80 13.65
N ILE A 378 -12.12 20.51 12.38
CA ILE A 378 -11.35 19.54 11.57
C ILE A 378 -9.94 20.01 11.21
N GLY A 379 -9.72 21.33 11.10
CA GLY A 379 -8.40 21.92 10.82
C GLY A 379 -7.39 21.88 11.96
N GLN A 380 -7.77 21.27 13.08
CA GLN A 380 -6.92 21.13 14.26
C GLN A 380 -5.99 19.91 14.21
N THR A 381 -6.18 18.95 13.29
CA THR A 381 -5.24 17.82 13.17
C THR A 381 -4.30 18.02 11.98
N GLU A 382 -3.02 17.76 12.21
CA GLU A 382 -2.00 17.83 11.16
C GLU A 382 -2.25 16.77 10.07
N ALA A 383 -2.67 15.56 10.48
CA ALA A 383 -2.98 14.46 9.56
C ALA A 383 -4.08 14.80 8.55
N ALA A 384 -5.15 15.48 8.97
CA ALA A 384 -6.23 15.92 8.07
C ALA A 384 -5.72 16.98 7.08
N ARG A 385 -4.91 17.93 7.57
CA ARG A 385 -4.31 18.97 6.73
C ARG A 385 -3.37 18.36 5.68
N ASN A 386 -2.46 17.48 6.10
CA ASN A 386 -1.49 16.83 5.21
C ASN A 386 -2.18 15.97 4.15
N LEU A 387 -3.24 15.24 4.51
CA LEU A 387 -4.05 14.49 3.54
C LEU A 387 -4.65 15.41 2.46
N LEU A 388 -5.28 16.52 2.87
CA LEU A 388 -5.90 17.46 1.94
C LEU A 388 -4.86 18.16 1.07
N GLN A 389 -3.72 18.54 1.63
CA GLN A 389 -2.61 19.14 0.88
C GLN A 389 -2.01 18.15 -0.11
N ASP A 390 -1.87 16.87 0.25
CA ASP A 390 -1.42 15.81 -0.66
C ASP A 390 -2.44 15.56 -1.76
N GLY A 391 -3.71 15.49 -1.41
CA GLY A 391 -4.75 15.41 -2.40
C GLY A 391 -4.68 16.58 -3.37
N HIS A 392 -4.48 17.79 -2.86
CA HIS A 392 -4.43 19.01 -3.68
C HIS A 392 -3.24 18.97 -4.63
N ALA A 393 -2.05 18.80 -4.06
CA ALA A 393 -0.78 18.86 -4.77
C ALA A 393 -0.61 17.76 -5.83
N ASN A 394 -1.29 16.62 -5.65
CA ASN A 394 -1.22 15.49 -6.58
C ASN A 394 -2.46 15.35 -7.46
N ASN A 395 -3.44 16.25 -7.37
CA ASN A 395 -4.73 16.13 -8.05
C ASN A 395 -5.45 14.79 -7.72
N PHE A 396 -5.54 14.45 -6.43
CA PHE A 396 -6.41 13.38 -5.93
C PHE A 396 -7.66 13.94 -5.28
N LEU A 397 -8.75 13.18 -5.38
CA LEU A 397 -9.89 13.34 -4.48
C LEU A 397 -9.50 12.85 -3.09
N THR A 398 -9.33 13.78 -2.17
CA THR A 398 -9.26 13.49 -0.74
C THR A 398 -10.26 14.38 -0.03
N PHE A 399 -10.90 13.85 1.00
CA PHE A 399 -11.82 14.64 1.80
C PHE A 399 -11.78 14.21 3.25
N VAL A 400 -12.17 15.13 4.11
CA VAL A 400 -12.24 14.94 5.55
C VAL A 400 -13.60 15.38 6.05
N LEU A 401 -14.26 14.55 6.86
CA LEU A 401 -15.55 14.83 7.51
C LEU A 401 -15.44 14.67 9.03
N GLY A 402 -15.77 15.72 9.76
CA GLY A 402 -16.00 15.68 11.19
C GLY A 402 -17.46 15.32 11.45
N VAL A 403 -17.70 14.15 12.03
CA VAL A 403 -19.04 13.57 12.18
C VAL A 403 -19.63 13.70 13.58
N GLN A 404 -18.96 14.44 14.48
CA GLN A 404 -19.58 14.89 15.73
C GLN A 404 -20.77 15.77 15.32
N GLU A 405 -22.00 15.30 15.56
CA GLU A 405 -23.27 15.98 15.18
C GLU A 405 -23.78 15.75 13.75
N MET A 406 -23.06 15.01 12.90
CA MET A 406 -23.63 14.56 11.62
C MET A 406 -24.46 13.29 11.82
N ASN A 407 -25.71 13.31 11.36
CA ASN A 407 -26.45 12.08 11.11
C ASN A 407 -26.07 11.50 9.74
N ALA A 408 -26.46 10.24 9.48
CA ALA A 408 -26.10 9.54 8.25
C ALA A 408 -26.60 10.24 6.97
N VAL A 409 -27.71 10.99 7.03
CA VAL A 409 -28.24 11.75 5.88
C VAL A 409 -27.33 12.94 5.58
N ILE A 410 -26.92 13.68 6.61
CA ILE A 410 -26.01 14.83 6.48
C ILE A 410 -24.64 14.39 5.97
N GLU A 411 -24.09 13.30 6.53
CA GLU A 411 -22.81 12.74 6.06
C GLU A 411 -22.89 12.35 4.58
N THR A 412 -23.95 11.62 4.21
CA THR A 412 -24.17 11.18 2.82
C THR A 412 -24.30 12.37 1.87
N ALA A 413 -25.05 13.41 2.26
CA ALA A 413 -25.21 14.61 1.46
C ALA A 413 -23.90 15.37 1.29
N ALA A 414 -23.12 15.57 2.36
CA ALA A 414 -21.83 16.23 2.31
C ALA A 414 -20.86 15.49 1.39
N GLN A 415 -20.77 14.17 1.54
CA GLN A 415 -19.89 13.34 0.72
C GLN A 415 -20.30 13.35 -0.76
N LYS A 416 -21.61 13.22 -1.06
CA LYS A 416 -22.13 13.28 -2.42
C LYS A 416 -21.79 14.63 -3.08
N THR A 417 -22.03 15.74 -2.39
CA THR A 417 -21.72 17.10 -2.86
C THR A 417 -20.23 17.27 -3.20
N ILE A 418 -19.33 16.73 -2.36
CA ILE A 418 -17.89 16.76 -2.62
C ILE A 418 -17.54 15.96 -3.88
N ILE A 419 -18.11 14.76 -4.03
CA ILE A 419 -17.80 13.91 -5.18
C ILE A 419 -18.34 14.51 -6.48
N GLU A 420 -19.58 15.01 -6.49
CA GLU A 420 -20.16 15.68 -7.66
C GLU A 420 -19.33 16.89 -8.09
N ALA A 421 -18.88 17.70 -7.12
CA ALA A 421 -17.99 18.82 -7.40
C ALA A 421 -16.62 18.38 -7.95
N PHE A 422 -16.05 17.29 -7.42
CA PHE A 422 -14.81 16.73 -7.96
C PHE A 422 -14.97 16.26 -9.41
N LEU A 423 -16.07 15.56 -9.71
CA LEU A 423 -16.33 15.05 -11.05
C LEU A 423 -16.58 16.18 -12.05
N SER A 424 -17.26 17.26 -11.66
CA SER A 424 -17.48 18.40 -12.55
C SER A 424 -16.18 19.09 -12.96
N HIS A 425 -15.20 19.17 -12.06
CA HIS A 425 -13.87 19.73 -12.37
C HIS A 425 -13.01 18.77 -13.18
N SER A 426 -13.12 17.46 -12.93
CA SER A 426 -12.30 16.43 -13.59
C SER A 426 -12.67 16.21 -15.06
N ILE A 427 -13.88 16.60 -15.48
CA ILE A 427 -14.36 16.53 -16.87
C ILE A 427 -13.77 17.67 -17.72
N GLU A 428 -13.30 18.76 -17.11
CA GLU A 428 -12.75 19.93 -17.81
C GLU A 428 -11.24 19.87 -18.07
N GLU A 429 -10.49 18.92 -17.49
CA GLU A 429 -9.10 18.66 -17.90
C GLU A 429 -9.08 17.80 -19.19
N PRO A 430 -8.74 18.35 -20.36
CA PRO A 430 -8.61 17.54 -21.56
C PRO A 430 -7.41 16.62 -21.39
N ASN A 431 -7.64 15.30 -21.44
CA ASN A 431 -6.66 14.27 -21.73
C ASN A 431 -5.20 14.70 -21.48
N GLY A 432 -4.76 14.65 -20.22
CA GLY A 432 -3.33 14.56 -19.92
C GLY A 432 -2.73 13.45 -20.80
N PRO A 433 -1.52 13.66 -21.37
CA PRO A 433 -1.14 13.08 -22.64
C PRO A 433 -1.38 11.58 -22.65
N ALA A 434 -2.18 11.12 -23.61
CA ALA A 434 -2.24 9.73 -23.99
C ALA A 434 -0.79 9.24 -24.09
N ALA A 435 -0.41 8.33 -23.20
CA ALA A 435 0.89 7.69 -23.23
C ALA A 435 1.02 7.00 -24.60
N ARG A 436 1.84 7.59 -25.48
CA ARG A 436 2.42 6.91 -26.63
C ARG A 436 3.52 5.97 -26.16
#